data_AF-A0A7R9TDG4-F1
#
_entry.id   AF-A0A7R9TDG4-F1
#
_cell.length_a   1.000
_cell.length_b   1.000
_cell.length_c   1.000
_cell.angle_alpha   90.00
_cell.angle_beta   90.00
_cell.angle_gamma   90.00
#
_symmetry.space_group_name_H-M   'P 1'
#
loop_
_entity.id
_entity.type
_entity.pdbx_description
1 polymer ?
#
loop_
_entity_poly.entity_id
_entity_poly.type
_entity_poly.pdbx_seq_one_letter_code
_entity_poly.pdbx_strand_id
1 'polypeptide(L)'
;AGALPDPVAGVAVADVADTAALDALCARARVVVSCVGPYRLWGEPVVAACVRAGTDYVDISGEPEFIERMELAYGQAARDAGCLIVSACGFDSVPCDLGTLLTAREVRERAGPGGAPAGVEAYIT
;
A
#
# COMPACT_ATOMS: atom_id res chain seq x y z
N ALA A 1 10.02 -14.79 25.06
CA ALA A 1 8.97 -14.98 24.04
C ALA A 1 7.77 -14.15 24.46
N GLY A 2 7.64 -12.93 23.92
CA GLY A 2 6.48 -12.09 24.20
C GLY A 2 5.30 -12.66 23.43
N ALA A 3 4.25 -13.06 24.13
CA ALA A 3 3.00 -13.43 23.49
C ALA A 3 2.55 -12.26 22.61
N LEU A 4 2.21 -12.55 21.35
CA LEU A 4 1.49 -11.60 20.52
C LEU A 4 0.25 -11.18 21.32
N PRO A 5 -0.09 -9.87 21.37
CA PRO A 5 -1.31 -9.44 22.04
C PRO A 5 -2.48 -10.26 21.48
N ASP A 6 -3.43 -10.60 22.35
CA ASP A 6 -4.66 -11.29 21.96
C ASP A 6 -5.21 -10.61 20.69
N PRO A 7 -5.56 -11.36 19.63
CA PRO A 7 -6.14 -10.75 18.45
C PRO A 7 -7.48 -10.13 18.86
N VAL A 8 -7.47 -8.82 19.12
CA VAL A 8 -8.69 -8.04 19.24
C VAL A 8 -9.31 -8.04 17.85
N ALA A 9 -10.38 -8.80 17.60
CA ALA A 9 -11.21 -8.52 16.44
C ALA A 9 -12.61 -9.14 16.51
N GLY A 10 -13.62 -8.29 16.64
CA GLY A 10 -14.96 -8.60 16.19
C GLY A 10 -15.03 -8.64 14.66
N VAL A 11 -15.99 -9.38 14.11
CA VAL A 11 -16.21 -9.46 12.66
C VAL A 11 -17.10 -8.30 12.21
N ALA A 12 -16.66 -7.57 11.20
CA ALA A 12 -17.49 -6.63 10.45
C ALA A 12 -17.68 -7.16 9.03
N VAL A 13 -18.89 -7.04 8.49
CA VAL A 13 -19.21 -7.45 7.13
C VAL A 13 -19.52 -6.19 6.33
N ALA A 14 -18.82 -6.00 5.22
CA ALA A 14 -19.06 -4.93 4.26
C ALA A 14 -18.89 -5.49 2.85
N ASP A 15 -19.86 -5.24 1.99
CA ASP A 15 -19.74 -5.51 0.55
C ASP A 15 -19.00 -4.35 -0.10
N VAL A 16 -18.08 -4.63 -1.02
CA VAL A 16 -17.35 -3.59 -1.77
C VAL A 16 -18.27 -2.76 -2.67
N ALA A 17 -19.45 -3.28 -3.01
CA ALA A 17 -20.50 -2.54 -3.70
C ALA A 17 -21.31 -1.60 -2.78
N ASP A 18 -21.20 -1.75 -1.46
CA ASP A 18 -21.88 -0.91 -0.47
C ASP A 18 -20.93 0.18 0.05
N THR A 19 -21.02 1.37 -0.56
CA THR A 19 -20.22 2.53 -0.19
C THR A 19 -20.40 2.94 1.28
N ALA A 20 -21.62 2.86 1.81
CA ALA A 20 -21.89 3.28 3.19
C ALA A 20 -21.30 2.30 4.20
N ALA A 21 -21.35 1.00 3.90
CA ALA A 21 -20.71 -0.03 4.72
C ALA A 21 -19.18 0.13 4.73
N LEU A 22 -18.57 0.39 3.56
CA LEU A 22 -17.14 0.66 3.46
C LEU A 22 -16.72 1.92 4.23
N ASP A 23 -17.48 3.01 4.12
CA ASP A 23 -17.19 4.26 4.84
C ASP A 23 -17.24 4.05 6.36
N ALA A 24 -18.26 3.34 6.85
CA ALA A 24 -18.39 3.02 8.27
C ALA A 24 -17.25 2.11 8.77
N LEU A 25 -16.76 1.20 7.93
CA LEU A 25 -15.62 0.33 8.25
C LEU A 25 -14.31 1.13 8.29
N CYS A 26 -14.04 1.94 7.26
CA CYS A 26 -12.80 2.71 7.14
C CYS A 26 -12.69 3.77 8.23
N ALA A 27 -13.79 4.48 8.56
CA ALA A 27 -13.82 5.49 9.63
C ALA A 27 -13.47 4.95 11.03
N ARG A 28 -13.54 3.62 11.22
CA ARG A 28 -13.19 2.95 12.48
C ARG A 28 -11.77 2.37 12.48
N ALA A 29 -11.09 2.41 11.34
CA ALA A 29 -9.76 1.86 11.15
C ALA A 29 -8.72 2.97 11.04
N ARG A 30 -7.52 2.70 11.57
CA ARG A 30 -6.34 3.56 11.31
C ARG A 30 -5.65 3.16 10.01
N VAL A 31 -5.64 1.86 9.73
CA VAL A 31 -5.06 1.27 8.51
C VAL A 31 -6.02 0.19 8.02
N VAL A 32 -6.29 0.16 6.73
CA VAL A 32 -6.97 -0.93 6.03
C VAL A 32 -5.93 -1.70 5.23
N VAL A 33 -5.81 -3.00 5.53
CA VAL A 33 -5.00 -3.94 4.76
C VAL A 33 -5.94 -4.67 3.81
N SER A 34 -5.93 -4.30 2.54
CA SER A 34 -6.79 -4.92 1.53
C SER A 34 -6.11 -6.14 0.93
N CYS A 35 -6.83 -7.25 0.99
CA CYS A 35 -6.51 -8.48 0.26
C CYS A 35 -7.61 -8.83 -0.77
N VAL A 36 -8.40 -7.83 -1.18
CA VAL A 36 -9.60 -8.04 -2.01
C VAL A 36 -9.24 -7.88 -3.48
N GLY A 37 -8.95 -9.00 -4.14
CA GLY A 37 -8.75 -9.08 -5.58
C GLY A 37 -9.93 -9.71 -6.33
N PRO A 38 -10.01 -9.58 -7.67
CA PRO A 38 -9.11 -8.82 -8.55
C PRO A 38 -9.20 -7.30 -8.32
N TYR A 39 -8.05 -6.64 -8.13
CA TYR A 39 -8.00 -5.25 -7.67
C TYR A 39 -8.56 -4.28 -8.71
N ARG A 40 -8.35 -4.51 -10.01
CA ARG A 40 -8.93 -3.64 -11.05
C ARG A 40 -10.45 -3.56 -11.01
N LEU A 41 -11.12 -4.59 -10.46
CA LEU A 41 -12.57 -4.68 -10.37
C LEU A 41 -13.09 -4.18 -9.03
N TRP A 42 -12.43 -4.55 -7.93
CA TRP A 42 -12.99 -4.40 -6.58
C TRP A 42 -12.16 -3.53 -5.63
N GLY A 43 -10.94 -3.14 -6.02
CA GLY A 43 -10.02 -2.41 -5.14
C GLY A 43 -10.38 -0.94 -4.98
N GLU A 44 -10.85 -0.30 -6.06
CA GLU A 44 -11.09 1.15 -6.08
C GLU A 44 -12.13 1.62 -5.03
N PRO A 45 -13.27 0.95 -4.84
CA PRO A 45 -14.22 1.34 -3.78
C PRO A 45 -13.58 1.40 -2.38
N VAL A 46 -12.63 0.51 -2.08
CA VAL A 46 -11.92 0.46 -0.79
C VAL A 46 -10.94 1.63 -0.67
N VAL A 47 -10.16 1.90 -1.72
CA VAL A 47 -9.25 3.06 -1.78
C VAL A 47 -10.04 4.35 -1.58
N ALA A 48 -11.15 4.52 -2.33
CA ALA A 48 -11.98 5.70 -2.24
C ALA A 48 -12.57 5.91 -0.83
N ALA A 49 -12.99 4.84 -0.16
CA ALA A 49 -13.49 4.90 1.22
C ALA A 49 -12.39 5.28 2.22
N CYS A 50 -11.17 4.74 2.04
CA CYS A 50 -10.02 5.10 2.87
C CYS A 50 -9.68 6.58 2.72
N VAL A 51 -9.63 7.10 1.48
CA VAL A 51 -9.38 8.52 1.20
C VAL A 51 -10.45 9.42 1.81
N ARG A 52 -11.73 9.07 1.68
CA ARG A 52 -12.83 9.84 2.31
C ARG A 52 -12.71 9.87 3.83
N ALA A 53 -12.29 8.77 4.44
CA ALA A 53 -12.16 8.65 5.89
C ALA A 53 -10.84 9.24 6.45
N GLY A 54 -9.84 9.50 5.59
CA GLY A 54 -8.48 9.82 6.04
C GLY A 54 -7.77 8.61 6.66
N THR A 55 -8.12 7.40 6.23
CA THR A 55 -7.58 6.13 6.72
C THR A 55 -6.44 5.67 5.82
N ASP A 56 -5.34 5.19 6.40
CA ASP A 56 -4.25 4.62 5.61
C ASP A 56 -4.69 3.32 4.95
N TYR A 57 -4.22 3.07 3.73
CA TYR A 57 -4.51 1.90 2.93
C TYR A 57 -3.23 1.23 2.47
N VAL A 58 -3.18 -0.09 2.60
CA VAL A 58 -2.14 -0.92 1.99
C VAL A 58 -2.74 -2.13 1.31
N ASP A 59 -2.13 -2.59 0.22
CA ASP A 59 -2.53 -3.82 -0.47
C ASP A 59 -1.36 -4.66 -0.96
N ILE A 60 -1.67 -5.86 -1.44
CA ILE A 60 -0.72 -6.79 -2.07
C ILE A 60 -0.89 -6.86 -3.59
N SER A 61 -1.48 -5.82 -4.20
CA SER A 61 -1.75 -5.81 -5.64
C SER A 61 -0.46 -5.85 -6.44
N GLY A 62 -0.43 -6.74 -7.43
CA GLY A 62 0.59 -6.78 -8.49
C GLY A 62 0.03 -6.34 -9.84
N GLU A 63 -1.12 -5.67 -9.88
CA GLU A 63 -1.82 -5.25 -11.10
C GLU A 63 -1.41 -3.80 -11.48
N PRO A 64 -0.48 -3.57 -12.44
CA PRO A 64 0.10 -2.23 -12.68
C PRO A 64 -0.94 -1.18 -13.09
N GLU A 65 -1.91 -1.58 -13.92
CA GLU A 65 -3.01 -0.72 -14.34
C GLU A 65 -3.84 -0.20 -13.16
N PHE A 66 -4.11 -1.05 -12.17
CA PHE A 66 -4.82 -0.64 -10.96
C PHE A 66 -3.98 0.34 -10.14
N ILE A 67 -2.70 0.02 -9.92
CA ILE A 67 -1.78 0.83 -9.11
C ILE A 67 -1.65 2.24 -9.70
N GLU A 68 -1.34 2.34 -10.99
CA GLU A 68 -1.20 3.62 -11.69
C GLU A 68 -2.51 4.41 -11.70
N ARG A 69 -3.65 3.73 -11.94
CA ARG A 69 -4.97 4.38 -11.93
C ARG A 69 -5.31 4.96 -10.56
N MET A 70 -5.01 4.25 -9.47
CA MET A 70 -5.28 4.74 -8.11
C MET A 70 -4.40 5.92 -7.76
N GLU A 71 -3.12 5.91 -8.14
CA GLU A 71 -2.22 7.05 -7.95
C GLU A 71 -2.73 8.28 -8.69
N LEU A 72 -3.10 8.14 -9.96
CA LEU A 72 -3.60 9.24 -10.79
C LEU A 72 -4.93 9.80 -10.29
N ALA A 73 -5.86 8.93 -9.87
CA ALA A 73 -7.19 9.34 -9.45
C ALA A 73 -7.25 9.90 -8.02
N TYR A 74 -6.49 9.33 -7.09
CA TYR A 74 -6.62 9.61 -5.66
C TYR A 74 -5.38 10.25 -5.03
N GLY A 75 -4.25 10.36 -5.73
CA GLY A 75 -3.00 10.84 -5.16
C GLY A 75 -3.07 12.23 -4.51
N GLN A 76 -3.78 13.18 -5.13
CA GLN A 76 -3.99 14.51 -4.54
C GLN A 76 -4.98 14.47 -3.37
N ALA A 77 -6.11 13.76 -3.54
CA ALA A 77 -7.14 13.66 -2.51
C ALA A 77 -6.62 12.97 -1.23
N ALA A 78 -5.78 11.95 -1.37
CA ALA A 78 -5.14 11.27 -0.24
C ALA A 78 -4.19 12.22 0.53
N ARG A 79 -3.44 13.06 -0.19
CA ARG A 79 -2.58 14.10 0.43
C ARG A 79 -3.40 15.12 1.19
N ASP A 80 -4.50 15.60 0.60
CA ASP A 80 -5.39 16.58 1.21
C ASP A 80 -6.12 16.00 2.43
N ALA A 81 -6.49 14.72 2.38
CA ALA A 81 -7.08 13.97 3.50
C ALA A 81 -6.07 13.57 4.58
N GLY A 82 -4.77 13.64 4.28
CA GLY A 82 -3.70 13.28 5.22
C GLY A 82 -3.50 11.78 5.43
N CYS A 83 -3.86 10.95 4.44
CA CYS A 83 -3.71 9.49 4.49
C CYS A 83 -2.74 8.96 3.44
N LEU A 84 -2.22 7.75 3.68
CA LEU A 84 -1.32 7.04 2.78
C LEU A 84 -2.07 5.97 1.99
N ILE A 85 -1.83 5.89 0.68
CA ILE A 85 -2.29 4.80 -0.18
C ILE A 85 -1.05 4.12 -0.75
N VAL A 86 -0.75 2.89 -0.30
CA VAL A 86 0.47 2.17 -0.68
C VAL A 86 0.14 0.79 -1.23
N SER A 87 0.25 0.62 -2.54
CA SER A 87 0.08 -0.69 -3.19
C SER A 87 1.38 -1.49 -3.22
N ALA A 88 1.30 -2.74 -3.66
CA ALA A 88 2.45 -3.64 -3.81
C ALA A 88 3.24 -3.88 -2.50
N CYS A 89 2.54 -3.95 -1.36
CA CYS A 89 3.11 -4.31 -0.06
C CYS A 89 3.20 -5.84 0.15
N GLY A 90 3.30 -6.60 -0.96
CA GLY A 90 3.35 -8.06 -0.96
C GLY A 90 4.77 -8.63 -0.95
N PHE A 91 4.87 -9.95 -0.82
CA PHE A 91 6.14 -10.66 -0.80
C PHE A 91 6.92 -10.54 -2.11
N ASP A 92 6.26 -10.39 -3.26
CA ASP A 92 6.94 -10.29 -4.55
C ASP A 92 7.57 -8.91 -4.80
N SER A 93 7.24 -7.91 -3.96
CA SER A 93 7.64 -6.52 -4.13
C SER A 93 8.53 -6.04 -2.98
N VAL A 94 8.11 -6.25 -1.73
CA VAL A 94 8.81 -5.71 -0.54
C VAL A 94 10.29 -6.13 -0.44
N PRO A 95 10.67 -7.41 -0.64
CA PRO A 95 12.07 -7.82 -0.62
C PRO A 95 12.91 -7.14 -1.71
N CYS A 96 12.35 -6.96 -2.90
CA CYS A 96 13.01 -6.27 -4.02
C CYS A 96 13.22 -4.78 -3.73
N ASP A 97 12.19 -4.11 -3.19
CA ASP A 97 12.26 -2.69 -2.81
C ASP A 97 13.29 -2.46 -1.70
N LEU A 98 13.27 -3.32 -0.67
CA LEU A 98 14.25 -3.27 0.43
C LEU A 98 15.66 -3.56 -0.08
N GLY A 99 15.84 -4.56 -0.95
CA GLY A 99 17.13 -4.88 -1.55
C GLY A 99 17.72 -3.70 -2.33
N THR A 100 16.90 -3.06 -3.15
CA THR A 100 17.28 -1.86 -3.91
C THR A 100 17.64 -0.70 -2.98
N LEU A 101 16.81 -0.42 -1.98
CA LEU A 101 17.00 0.67 -1.04
C LEU A 101 18.30 0.50 -0.23
N LEU A 102 18.54 -0.69 0.33
CA LEU A 102 19.72 -0.99 1.12
C LEU A 102 20.99 -0.91 0.26
N THR A 103 20.96 -1.47 -0.95
CA THR A 103 22.08 -1.38 -1.89
C THR A 103 22.40 0.07 -2.25
N ALA A 104 21.38 0.88 -2.55
CA ALA A 104 21.56 2.29 -2.86
C ALA A 104 22.13 3.09 -1.68
N ARG A 105 21.74 2.76 -0.43
CA ARG A 105 22.33 3.36 0.78
C ARG A 105 23.80 3.00 0.92
N GLU A 106 24.13 1.72 0.79
CA GLU A 106 25.51 1.23 0.88
C GLU A 106 26.44 1.89 -0.14
N VAL A 107 25.97 2.03 -1.40
CA VAL A 107 26.73 2.71 -2.46
C VAL A 107 27.02 4.17 -2.08
N ARG A 108 26.02 4.91 -1.59
CA ARG A 108 26.21 6.31 -1.17
C ARG A 108 27.20 6.44 -0.01
N GLU A 109 27.12 5.55 0.96
CA GLU A 109 28.02 5.55 2.12
C GLU A 109 29.47 5.25 1.71
N ARG A 110 29.68 4.32 0.78
CA ARG A 110 31.02 3.92 0.34
C ARG A 110 31.66 4.84 -0.69
N ALA A 111 30.87 5.40 -1.60
CA ALA A 111 31.38 6.20 -2.72
C ALA A 111 31.65 7.67 -2.35
N GLY A 112 31.20 8.12 -1.17
CA GLY A 112 31.37 9.50 -0.69
C GLY A 112 30.43 10.51 -1.37
N PRO A 113 30.61 11.82 -1.11
CA PRO A 113 29.74 12.87 -1.64
C PRO A 113 29.69 12.84 -3.18
N GLY A 114 28.49 12.65 -3.75
CA GLY A 114 28.28 12.55 -5.20
C GLY A 114 28.29 11.12 -5.75
N GLY A 115 28.57 10.12 -4.91
CA GLY A 115 28.46 8.71 -5.27
C GLY A 115 27.00 8.30 -5.49
N ALA A 116 26.68 7.80 -6.68
CA ALA A 116 25.37 7.29 -7.03
C ALA A 116 25.50 5.98 -7.83
N PRO A 117 24.51 5.08 -7.75
CA PRO A 117 24.46 3.92 -8.63
C PRO A 117 24.41 4.39 -10.10
N ALA A 118 25.27 3.82 -10.95
CA ALA A 118 25.31 4.13 -12.38
C ALA A 118 24.21 3.41 -13.19
N GLY A 119 23.62 2.36 -12.62
CA GLY A 119 22.55 1.57 -13.24
C GLY A 119 22.02 0.50 -12.28
N VAL A 120 20.82 0.00 -12.54
CA VAL A 120 20.20 -1.13 -11.85
C VAL A 120 19.65 -2.06 -12.92
N GLU A 121 20.07 -3.32 -12.90
CA GLU A 121 19.51 -4.37 -13.74
C GLU A 121 18.83 -5.40 -12.84
N ALA A 122 17.57 -5.71 -13.14
CA ALA A 122 16.81 -6.73 -12.46
C ALA A 122 16.47 -7.85 -13.46
N TYR A 123 16.75 -9.09 -13.06
CA TYR A 123 16.44 -10.29 -13.82
C TYR A 123 15.24 -10.96 -13.16
N ILE A 124 14.15 -11.09 -13.90
CA ILE A 124 12.98 -11.84 -13.46
C ILE A 124 13.18 -13.28 -13.92
N THR A 125 13.20 -14.23 -12.99
CA THR A 125 13.28 -15.67 -13.27
C THR A 125 11.90 -16.26 -13.54
#